data_AF-A0A926XF12-F1
#
_entry.id   AF-A0A926XF12-F1
#
_cell.length_a   1.000
_cell.length_b   1.000
_cell.length_c   1.000
_cell.angle_alpha   90.00
_cell.angle_beta   90.00
_cell.angle_gamma   90.00
#
_symmetry.space_group_name_H-M   'P 1'
#
loop_
_entity.id
_entity.type
_entity.pdbx_description
1 polymer ?
#
loop_
_entity_poly.entity_id
_entity_poly.type
_entity_poly.pdbx_seq_one_letter_code
_entity_poly.pdbx_strand_id
1 'polypeptide(L)'
;MKLRNFATLMAGAAAALCLVSVTGQQANAGTIYKDWNYGIDAFNDGSGGSGYEIKGIAIKETSDSIFVALTGGTSLTGTYASGAADKNIGWGDLFFNFTDKTFKAASDAKSLFGIRFAATNDSMVSSTGVYQNVQAASVTATNDGYSSLKQYYNSGWDRENTQGTDLATKTDAYAYFGEGSILNVIGSGTKVGDITMLTASALSTAGLDFAKFSASGSQTIGFQFSKSLFEGGNYIANTFIECGNDGVVLKGNLKDVPEPSGIAGIAVVGLVLGSKLRKRR
;
A
#
# COMPACT_ATOMS: atom_id res chain seq x y z
N MET A 1 6.27 40.81 62.02
CA MET A 1 6.12 40.90 60.56
C MET A 1 6.25 39.49 60.01
N LYS A 2 5.13 38.87 59.61
CA LYS A 2 4.98 37.42 59.44
C LYS A 2 5.39 36.96 58.04
N LEU A 3 6.13 35.86 57.99
CA LEU A 3 6.41 35.04 56.81
C LEU A 3 5.12 34.70 56.05
N ARG A 4 4.94 35.32 54.89
CA ARG A 4 4.02 34.89 53.83
C ARG A 4 4.73 35.21 52.53
N ASN A 5 5.34 34.21 51.89
CA ASN A 5 5.66 34.18 50.45
C ASN A 5 6.36 32.85 50.07
N PHE A 6 5.91 31.71 50.59
CA PHE A 6 6.35 30.38 50.15
C PHE A 6 5.22 29.49 49.61
N ALA A 7 3.98 29.98 49.62
CA ALA A 7 2.81 29.22 49.17
C ALA A 7 2.51 29.39 47.66
N THR A 8 3.18 30.32 46.97
CA THR A 8 2.87 30.66 45.57
C THR A 8 3.74 29.93 44.54
N LEU A 9 4.65 29.05 44.98
CA LEU A 9 5.61 28.35 44.11
C LEU A 9 5.33 26.84 43.94
N MET A 10 4.23 26.34 44.50
CA MET A 10 3.81 24.93 44.45
C MET A 10 2.42 24.74 43.82
N ALA A 11 1.93 25.72 43.05
CA ALA A 11 0.64 25.65 42.35
C ALA A 11 0.76 25.56 40.82
N GLY A 12 1.94 25.19 40.30
CA GLY A 12 2.24 25.17 38.86
C GLY A 12 2.86 23.87 38.36
N ALA A 13 2.54 22.72 38.95
CA ALA A 13 3.14 21.43 38.58
C ALA A 13 2.16 20.24 38.55
N ALA A 14 0.85 20.47 38.48
CA ALA A 14 -0.15 19.38 38.46
C ALA A 14 -1.24 19.58 37.39
N ALA A 15 -0.86 20.03 36.19
CA ALA A 15 -1.74 20.09 35.02
C ALA A 15 -1.08 19.43 33.78
N ALA A 16 -0.32 18.35 34.00
CA ALA A 16 0.40 17.64 32.95
C ALA A 16 0.25 16.12 33.11
N LEU A 17 -0.99 15.61 33.12
CA LEU A 17 -1.24 14.16 33.07
C LEU A 17 -2.69 13.85 32.67
N CYS A 18 -3.17 14.44 31.58
CA CYS A 18 -4.40 14.02 30.90
C CYS A 18 -4.21 14.02 29.38
N LEU A 19 -3.29 13.19 28.91
CA LEU A 19 -3.31 12.69 27.53
C LEU A 19 -3.13 11.18 27.62
N VAL A 20 -4.13 10.49 28.19
CA VAL A 20 -4.38 9.12 27.74
C VAL A 20 -4.86 9.29 26.32
N SER A 21 -3.90 9.21 25.39
CA SER A 21 -4.17 9.04 23.97
C SER A 21 -5.18 7.93 23.85
N VAL A 22 -6.41 8.31 23.48
CA VAL A 22 -7.39 7.39 22.93
C VAL A 22 -6.73 6.89 21.64
N THR A 23 -5.93 5.84 21.74
CA THR A 23 -5.59 5.03 20.58
C THR A 23 -6.91 4.38 20.21
N GLY A 24 -7.71 5.08 19.40
CA GLY A 24 -8.79 4.44 18.66
C GLY A 24 -8.19 3.20 18.03
N GLN A 25 -8.84 2.05 18.19
CA GLN A 25 -8.43 0.84 17.51
C GLN A 25 -8.23 1.21 16.04
N GLN A 26 -6.97 1.29 15.62
CA GLN A 26 -6.62 1.42 14.22
C GLN A 26 -7.18 0.17 13.57
N ALA A 27 -8.17 0.35 12.70
CA ALA A 27 -8.79 -0.73 11.98
C ALA A 27 -7.74 -1.28 11.00
N ASN A 28 -6.97 -2.29 11.44
CA ASN A 28 -6.34 -3.21 10.51
C ASN A 28 -7.48 -4.04 9.93
N ALA A 29 -7.90 -3.72 8.70
CA ALA A 29 -9.00 -4.42 8.05
C ALA A 29 -8.52 -5.74 7.39
N GLY A 30 -7.22 -5.87 7.09
CA GLY A 30 -6.63 -7.15 6.68
C GLY A 30 -6.25 -8.06 7.87
N THR A 31 -6.00 -9.34 7.58
CA THR A 31 -5.69 -10.32 8.63
C THR A 31 -4.20 -10.30 8.95
N ILE A 32 -3.83 -9.96 10.19
CA ILE A 32 -2.42 -9.94 10.61
C ILE A 32 -1.95 -11.35 11.01
N TYR A 33 -0.84 -11.82 10.42
CA TYR A 33 -0.16 -13.05 10.81
C TYR A 33 1.36 -12.92 10.61
N LYS A 34 2.18 -13.23 11.64
CA LYS A 34 3.66 -13.07 11.61
C LYS A 34 4.11 -11.66 11.17
N ASP A 35 3.39 -10.63 11.61
CA ASP A 35 3.58 -9.21 11.28
C ASP A 35 3.34 -8.83 9.81
N TRP A 36 2.76 -9.75 9.03
CA TRP A 36 2.26 -9.45 7.69
C TRP A 36 0.77 -9.19 7.75
N ASN A 37 0.33 -8.15 7.06
CA ASN A 37 -1.08 -7.86 6.79
C ASN A 37 -1.48 -8.52 5.48
N TYR A 38 -2.45 -9.45 5.52
CA TYR A 38 -2.90 -10.21 4.35
C TYR A 38 -4.26 -9.74 3.85
N GLY A 39 -4.37 -9.52 2.54
CA GLY A 39 -5.62 -9.47 1.79
C GLY A 39 -5.72 -10.74 0.96
N ILE A 40 -6.77 -11.54 1.19
CA ILE A 40 -6.96 -12.82 0.50
C ILE A 40 -8.08 -12.68 -0.52
N ASP A 41 -7.80 -13.08 -1.74
CA ASP A 41 -8.75 -13.01 -2.85
C ASP A 41 -9.77 -14.16 -2.79
N ALA A 42 -10.85 -14.02 -3.55
CA ALA A 42 -11.62 -15.19 -3.93
C ALA A 42 -10.77 -16.15 -4.75
N PHE A 43 -11.21 -17.40 -4.83
CA PHE A 43 -10.53 -18.42 -5.61
C PHE A 43 -11.35 -18.80 -6.84
N ASN A 44 -10.66 -18.97 -7.96
CA ASN A 44 -11.14 -19.31 -9.29
C ASN A 44 -12.07 -18.25 -9.90
N ASP A 45 -11.91 -16.99 -9.56
CA ASP A 45 -12.62 -15.86 -10.16
C ASP A 45 -11.76 -15.02 -11.09
N GLY A 46 -10.45 -15.30 -11.16
CA GLY A 46 -9.59 -14.87 -12.25
C GLY A 46 -10.12 -15.40 -13.60
N SER A 47 -10.62 -14.49 -14.41
CA SER A 47 -11.09 -14.80 -15.76
C SER A 47 -9.93 -15.21 -16.68
N GLY A 48 -10.18 -16.08 -17.66
CA GLY A 48 -9.13 -16.55 -18.57
C GLY A 48 -8.22 -17.66 -18.03
N GLY A 49 -8.47 -18.14 -16.80
CA GLY A 49 -7.86 -19.35 -16.23
C GLY A 49 -6.80 -19.07 -15.17
N SER A 50 -6.24 -20.15 -14.62
CA SER A 50 -5.38 -20.09 -13.43
C SER A 50 -4.12 -19.24 -13.60
N GLY A 51 -3.69 -18.96 -14.83
CA GLY A 51 -2.53 -18.10 -15.13
C GLY A 51 -2.77 -16.60 -14.92
N TYR A 52 -4.02 -16.17 -14.65
CA TYR A 52 -4.38 -14.78 -14.34
C TYR A 52 -4.94 -14.61 -12.93
N GLU A 53 -5.06 -15.72 -12.19
CA GLU A 53 -5.60 -15.75 -10.84
C GLU A 53 -4.64 -15.07 -9.85
N ILE A 54 -5.14 -14.08 -9.14
CA ILE A 54 -4.55 -13.54 -7.93
C ILE A 54 -5.18 -14.28 -6.74
N LYS A 55 -4.38 -14.67 -5.77
CA LYS A 55 -4.88 -15.35 -4.55
C LYS A 55 -4.71 -14.50 -3.31
N GLY A 56 -3.85 -13.49 -3.38
CA GLY A 56 -3.67 -12.58 -2.27
C GLY A 56 -2.48 -11.65 -2.42
N ILE A 57 -2.50 -10.66 -1.56
CA ILE A 57 -1.46 -9.68 -1.32
C ILE A 57 -1.11 -9.71 0.17
N ALA A 58 0.16 -9.52 0.48
CA ALA A 58 0.63 -9.36 1.85
C ALA A 58 1.58 -8.17 1.93
N ILE A 59 1.42 -7.34 2.95
CA ILE A 59 2.30 -6.20 3.21
C ILE A 59 2.82 -6.28 4.64
N LYS A 60 4.13 -6.08 4.81
CA LYS A 60 4.80 -5.98 6.10
C LYS A 60 5.66 -4.73 6.13
N GLU A 61 5.64 -4.02 7.24
CA GLU A 61 6.55 -2.90 7.47
C GLU A 61 7.59 -3.24 8.53
N THR A 62 8.78 -2.67 8.36
CA THR A 62 9.80 -2.55 9.41
C THR A 62 10.04 -1.07 9.73
N SER A 63 11.09 -0.75 10.48
CA SER A 63 11.53 0.64 10.67
C SER A 63 11.86 1.34 9.36
N ASP A 64 12.48 0.61 8.42
CA ASP A 64 13.15 1.22 7.27
C ASP A 64 12.57 0.78 5.91
N SER A 65 11.83 -0.32 5.89
CA SER A 65 11.38 -0.95 4.65
C SER A 65 9.91 -1.34 4.69
N ILE A 66 9.28 -1.27 3.53
CA ILE A 66 7.99 -1.89 3.25
C ILE A 66 8.26 -3.09 2.35
N PHE A 67 7.75 -4.24 2.78
CA PHE A 67 7.77 -5.50 2.05
C PHE A 67 6.39 -5.74 1.46
N VAL A 68 6.35 -6.15 0.21
CA VAL A 68 5.12 -6.56 -0.46
C VAL A 68 5.33 -7.96 -1.04
N ALA A 69 4.31 -8.80 -0.92
CA ALA A 69 4.24 -10.08 -1.60
C ALA A 69 2.88 -10.24 -2.28
N LEU A 70 2.89 -10.81 -3.48
CA LEU A 70 1.73 -11.20 -4.27
C LEU A 70 1.82 -12.70 -4.53
N THR A 71 0.70 -13.41 -4.44
CA THR A 71 0.61 -14.84 -4.73
C THR A 71 -0.51 -15.10 -5.72
N GLY A 72 -0.30 -16.03 -6.65
CA GLY A 72 -1.25 -16.30 -7.71
C GLY A 72 -0.71 -17.27 -8.74
N GLY A 73 -1.28 -17.25 -9.94
CA GLY A 73 -0.76 -18.00 -11.08
C GLY A 73 -0.01 -17.16 -12.11
N THR A 74 -0.16 -15.83 -12.08
CA THR A 74 0.52 -14.93 -13.03
C THR A 74 2.02 -14.86 -12.74
N SER A 75 2.83 -15.22 -13.74
CA SER A 75 4.29 -15.11 -13.63
C SER A 75 4.73 -13.63 -13.57
N LEU A 76 5.91 -13.34 -13.02
CA LEU A 76 6.45 -11.97 -13.01
C LEU A 76 6.63 -11.40 -14.43
N THR A 77 6.88 -12.28 -15.41
CA THR A 77 7.06 -11.92 -16.82
C THR A 77 5.76 -11.96 -17.63
N GLY A 78 4.62 -12.16 -16.96
CA GLY A 78 3.30 -12.31 -17.59
C GLY A 78 3.07 -13.68 -18.23
N THR A 79 1.98 -13.76 -18.99
CA THR A 79 1.51 -14.94 -19.71
C THR A 79 1.29 -14.58 -21.17
N TYR A 80 1.72 -15.45 -22.08
CA TYR A 80 1.48 -15.26 -23.51
C TYR A 80 -0.02 -15.23 -23.82
N ALA A 81 -0.46 -14.18 -24.53
CA ALA A 81 -1.84 -14.02 -24.96
C ALA A 81 -1.88 -13.40 -26.35
N SER A 82 -2.33 -14.15 -27.36
CA SER A 82 -2.31 -13.68 -28.75
C SER A 82 -3.18 -12.46 -29.03
N GLY A 83 -4.18 -12.19 -28.18
CA GLY A 83 -5.06 -11.03 -28.28
C GLY A 83 -4.49 -9.74 -27.70
N ALA A 84 -3.44 -9.82 -26.85
CA ALA A 84 -2.80 -8.67 -26.26
C ALA A 84 -1.86 -7.97 -27.26
N ALA A 85 -1.73 -6.64 -27.14
CA ALA A 85 -1.01 -5.82 -28.12
C ALA A 85 0.46 -6.22 -28.27
N ASP A 86 1.14 -6.56 -27.18
CA ASP A 86 2.53 -7.04 -27.15
C ASP A 86 2.63 -8.58 -27.09
N LYS A 87 1.48 -9.28 -27.19
CA LYS A 87 1.28 -10.72 -27.02
C LYS A 87 1.57 -11.24 -25.61
N ASN A 88 1.52 -10.37 -24.62
CA ASN A 88 1.73 -10.70 -23.23
C ASN A 88 0.65 -10.03 -22.36
N ILE A 89 0.23 -10.74 -21.31
CA ILE A 89 -0.61 -10.18 -20.26
C ILE A 89 0.15 -10.36 -18.96
N GLY A 90 0.61 -9.25 -18.41
CA GLY A 90 1.34 -9.18 -17.17
C GLY A 90 0.50 -8.73 -15.98
N TRP A 91 1.23 -8.45 -14.91
CA TRP A 91 0.71 -7.70 -13.78
C TRP A 91 0.51 -6.24 -14.17
N GLY A 92 -0.56 -5.62 -13.68
CA GLY A 92 -0.62 -4.17 -13.58
C GLY A 92 0.37 -3.64 -12.55
N ASP A 93 0.29 -2.34 -12.28
CA ASP A 93 1.06 -1.73 -11.20
C ASP A 93 0.36 -1.94 -9.85
N LEU A 94 1.13 -1.86 -8.77
CA LEU A 94 0.58 -1.80 -7.41
C LEU A 94 0.41 -0.34 -7.01
N PHE A 95 -0.79 0.03 -6.58
CA PHE A 95 -1.08 1.38 -6.12
C PHE A 95 -1.25 1.41 -4.61
N PHE A 96 -0.93 2.55 -4.02
CA PHE A 96 -1.31 2.92 -2.67
C PHE A 96 -2.06 4.25 -2.70
N ASN A 97 -3.26 4.25 -2.13
CA ASN A 97 -4.05 5.44 -1.93
C ASN A 97 -4.10 5.76 -0.43
N PHE A 98 -3.40 6.82 -0.03
CA PHE A 98 -3.38 7.33 1.36
C PHE A 98 -4.46 8.38 1.63
N THR A 99 -5.32 8.65 0.64
CA THR A 99 -6.38 9.65 0.76
C THR A 99 -7.70 8.99 1.11
N ASP A 100 -8.64 9.74 1.68
CA ASP A 100 -10.02 9.28 1.91
C ASP A 100 -10.89 9.32 0.64
N LYS A 101 -10.28 9.44 -0.55
CA LYS A 101 -10.97 9.51 -1.84
C LYS A 101 -11.10 8.13 -2.48
N THR A 102 -12.06 7.99 -3.39
CA THR A 102 -12.14 6.85 -4.31
C THR A 102 -10.87 6.75 -5.15
N PHE A 103 -10.57 5.55 -5.67
CA PHE A 103 -9.37 5.32 -6.48
C PHE A 103 -9.29 6.29 -7.67
N LYS A 104 -10.42 6.47 -8.38
CA LYS A 104 -10.49 7.40 -9.51
C LYS A 104 -10.26 8.85 -9.09
N ALA A 105 -10.87 9.31 -8.00
CA ALA A 105 -10.70 10.69 -7.56
C ALA A 105 -9.28 10.97 -7.05
N ALA A 106 -8.61 10.00 -6.44
CA ALA A 106 -7.19 10.09 -6.08
C ALA A 106 -6.29 10.10 -7.34
N SER A 107 -6.57 9.22 -8.31
CA SER A 107 -5.88 9.18 -9.61
C SER A 107 -6.00 10.50 -10.37
N ASP A 108 -7.21 11.04 -10.51
CA ASP A 108 -7.49 12.30 -11.20
C ASP A 108 -6.77 13.49 -10.52
N ALA A 109 -6.61 13.42 -9.20
CA ALA A 109 -5.89 14.41 -8.39
C ALA A 109 -4.37 14.19 -8.35
N LYS A 110 -3.84 13.15 -9.03
CA LYS A 110 -2.43 12.74 -8.98
C LYS A 110 -1.94 12.52 -7.54
N SER A 111 -2.77 11.92 -6.69
CA SER A 111 -2.46 11.69 -5.28
C SER A 111 -2.21 10.23 -4.93
N LEU A 112 -2.01 9.37 -5.94
CA LEU A 112 -1.62 7.98 -5.73
C LEU A 112 -0.10 7.88 -5.59
N PHE A 113 0.34 6.85 -4.86
CA PHE A 113 1.65 6.23 -5.05
C PHE A 113 1.48 5.00 -5.93
N GLY A 114 2.46 4.71 -6.77
CA GLY A 114 2.47 3.57 -7.66
C GLY A 114 3.80 2.84 -7.61
N ILE A 115 3.76 1.52 -7.70
CA ILE A 115 4.94 0.67 -7.75
C ILE A 115 4.88 -0.12 -9.06
N ARG A 116 5.80 0.19 -9.96
CA ARG A 116 6.06 -0.67 -11.12
C ARG A 116 7.05 -1.73 -10.71
N PHE A 117 6.57 -2.96 -10.52
CA PHE A 117 7.41 -4.07 -10.07
C PHE A 117 7.73 -5.10 -11.16
N ALA A 118 6.89 -5.20 -12.19
CA ALA A 118 7.13 -6.03 -13.36
C ALA A 118 7.71 -5.19 -14.51
N ALA A 119 8.69 -5.74 -15.23
CA ALA A 119 9.28 -5.07 -16.38
C ALA A 119 8.41 -5.24 -17.64
N THR A 120 7.77 -6.41 -17.80
CA THR A 120 6.85 -6.78 -18.90
C THR A 120 5.44 -6.26 -18.66
N ASN A 121 5.36 -5.03 -18.17
CA ASN A 121 4.12 -4.36 -17.83
C ASN A 121 3.99 -3.09 -18.69
N ASP A 122 2.77 -2.81 -19.15
CA ASP A 122 2.34 -1.78 -20.09
C ASP A 122 2.19 -0.40 -19.45
N SER A 123 2.76 -0.21 -18.28
CA SER A 123 2.83 1.08 -17.62
C SER A 123 3.56 2.11 -18.48
N MET A 124 3.04 3.33 -18.45
CA MET A 124 3.50 4.43 -19.29
C MET A 124 4.76 5.13 -18.74
N VAL A 125 5.21 4.74 -17.55
CA VAL A 125 6.53 5.13 -17.00
C VAL A 125 7.61 4.19 -17.54
N SER A 126 8.90 4.53 -17.44
CA SER A 126 9.94 3.81 -18.21
C SER A 126 10.63 2.65 -17.49
N SER A 127 10.53 2.55 -16.16
CA SER A 127 11.33 1.57 -15.38
C SER A 127 10.62 1.09 -14.13
N THR A 128 11.04 -0.05 -13.60
CA THR A 128 10.59 -0.51 -12.28
C THR A 128 11.01 0.49 -11.19
N GLY A 129 10.21 0.59 -10.13
CA GLY A 129 10.47 1.51 -9.03
C GLY A 129 9.21 2.03 -8.35
N VAL A 130 9.44 2.94 -7.41
CA VAL A 130 8.42 3.64 -6.64
C VAL A 130 8.16 5.00 -7.28
N TYR A 131 6.89 5.33 -7.47
CA TYR A 131 6.42 6.55 -8.10
C TYR A 131 5.46 7.30 -7.17
N GLN A 132 5.59 8.62 -7.16
CA GLN A 132 4.66 9.54 -6.50
C GLN A 132 3.96 10.41 -7.55
N ASN A 133 2.95 11.16 -7.10
CA ASN A 133 2.13 12.02 -7.94
C ASN A 133 1.49 11.23 -9.09
N VAL A 134 1.04 10.01 -8.79
CA VAL A 134 0.61 9.05 -9.80
C VAL A 134 -0.81 9.35 -10.25
N GLN A 135 -0.98 9.40 -11.57
CA GLN A 135 -2.26 9.22 -12.25
C GLN A 135 -2.25 7.83 -12.89
N ALA A 136 -3.21 7.00 -12.50
CA ALA A 136 -3.41 5.68 -13.09
C ALA A 136 -4.12 5.79 -14.45
N ALA A 137 -3.86 4.81 -15.31
CA ALA A 137 -4.47 4.61 -16.61
C ALA A 137 -4.97 3.18 -16.74
N SER A 138 -5.84 2.93 -17.73
CA SER A 138 -6.31 1.60 -18.07
C SER A 138 -5.64 1.12 -19.35
N VAL A 139 -5.14 -0.11 -19.33
CA VAL A 139 -4.65 -0.83 -20.53
C VAL A 139 -5.49 -2.06 -20.85
N THR A 140 -6.61 -2.28 -20.14
CA THR A 140 -7.40 -3.51 -20.28
C THR A 140 -7.90 -3.73 -21.71
N ALA A 141 -8.41 -2.69 -22.36
CA ALA A 141 -8.89 -2.79 -23.74
C ALA A 141 -7.76 -3.07 -24.75
N THR A 142 -6.53 -2.62 -24.47
CA THR A 142 -5.33 -2.92 -25.28
C THR A 142 -4.92 -4.38 -25.15
N ASN A 143 -5.27 -5.01 -24.03
CA ASN A 143 -4.92 -6.38 -23.67
C ASN A 143 -6.11 -7.35 -23.74
N ASP A 144 -7.03 -7.10 -24.67
CA ASP A 144 -8.22 -7.92 -24.95
C ASP A 144 -9.04 -8.25 -23.68
N GLY A 145 -9.04 -7.29 -22.75
CA GLY A 145 -9.62 -7.40 -21.43
C GLY A 145 -10.97 -6.71 -21.29
N TYR A 146 -11.42 -6.56 -20.04
CA TYR A 146 -12.68 -5.92 -19.73
C TYR A 146 -12.59 -4.39 -19.85
N SER A 147 -13.52 -3.80 -20.59
CA SER A 147 -13.63 -2.34 -20.74
C SER A 147 -14.03 -1.61 -19.45
N SER A 148 -14.62 -2.34 -18.49
CA SER A 148 -15.02 -1.80 -17.19
C SER A 148 -15.14 -2.89 -16.12
N LEU A 149 -15.04 -2.50 -14.84
CA LEU A 149 -15.28 -3.40 -13.71
C LEU A 149 -16.71 -3.95 -13.73
N LYS A 150 -17.67 -3.15 -14.21
CA LYS A 150 -19.04 -3.61 -14.42
C LYS A 150 -19.15 -4.72 -15.46
N GLN A 151 -18.41 -4.61 -16.57
CA GLN A 151 -18.40 -5.65 -17.59
C GLN A 151 -17.82 -6.95 -17.03
N TYR A 152 -16.74 -6.87 -16.26
CA TYR A 152 -16.13 -8.02 -15.59
C TYR A 152 -17.15 -8.76 -14.71
N TYR A 153 -17.81 -8.05 -13.79
CA TYR A 153 -18.84 -8.66 -12.93
C TYR A 153 -20.06 -9.18 -13.70
N ASN A 154 -20.55 -8.44 -14.69
CA ASN A 154 -21.65 -8.89 -15.54
C ASN A 154 -21.30 -10.14 -16.39
N SER A 155 -20.01 -10.43 -16.56
CA SER A 155 -19.53 -11.62 -17.25
C SER A 155 -19.48 -12.87 -16.35
N GLY A 156 -19.93 -12.77 -15.09
CA GLY A 156 -20.09 -13.90 -14.18
C GLY A 156 -18.96 -14.09 -13.17
N TRP A 157 -18.06 -13.11 -13.04
CA TRP A 157 -16.91 -13.15 -12.13
C TRP A 157 -17.17 -12.47 -10.77
N ASP A 158 -18.40 -12.01 -10.52
CA ASP A 158 -18.81 -11.45 -9.22
C ASP A 158 -18.90 -12.55 -8.16
N ARG A 159 -17.98 -12.53 -7.19
CA ARG A 159 -18.00 -13.38 -5.99
C ARG A 159 -17.67 -12.56 -4.75
N GLU A 160 -17.99 -13.14 -3.60
CA GLU A 160 -17.49 -12.61 -2.34
C GLU A 160 -15.97 -12.69 -2.32
N ASN A 161 -15.31 -11.59 -1.96
CA ASN A 161 -13.86 -11.39 -1.93
C ASN A 161 -13.17 -11.30 -3.28
N THR A 162 -13.87 -11.10 -4.40
CA THR A 162 -13.24 -10.91 -5.74
C THR A 162 -12.26 -9.75 -5.85
N GLN A 163 -12.21 -8.87 -4.85
CA GLN A 163 -11.21 -7.80 -4.78
C GLN A 163 -10.40 -7.91 -3.48
N GLY A 164 -10.27 -9.11 -2.94
CA GLY A 164 -9.74 -9.35 -1.60
C GLY A 164 -10.77 -9.16 -0.48
N THR A 165 -10.44 -9.70 0.70
CA THR A 165 -11.24 -9.60 1.93
C THR A 165 -11.54 -8.17 2.39
N ASP A 166 -10.74 -7.18 1.99
CA ASP A 166 -10.89 -5.78 2.40
C ASP A 166 -11.93 -4.99 1.59
N LEU A 167 -12.25 -5.47 0.38
CA LEU A 167 -13.38 -5.03 -0.44
C LEU A 167 -14.19 -6.27 -0.84
N ALA A 168 -14.73 -6.94 0.18
CA ALA A 168 -15.35 -8.26 0.06
C ALA A 168 -16.56 -8.32 -0.88
N THR A 169 -17.26 -7.20 -1.12
CA THR A 169 -18.47 -7.18 -1.93
C THR A 169 -18.32 -6.33 -3.17
N LYS A 170 -19.07 -6.66 -4.22
CA LYS A 170 -19.23 -5.81 -5.41
C LYS A 170 -19.61 -4.37 -5.06
N THR A 171 -20.46 -4.17 -4.04
CA THR A 171 -20.87 -2.84 -3.58
C THR A 171 -19.67 -2.05 -3.06
N ASP A 172 -18.80 -2.69 -2.26
CA ASP A 172 -17.58 -2.05 -1.74
C ASP A 172 -16.57 -1.76 -2.85
N ALA A 173 -16.39 -2.72 -3.77
CA ALA A 173 -15.53 -2.55 -4.93
C ALA A 173 -15.99 -1.37 -5.80
N TYR A 174 -17.29 -1.26 -6.10
CA TYR A 174 -17.84 -0.12 -6.83
C TYR A 174 -17.77 1.20 -6.05
N ALA A 175 -17.92 1.18 -4.73
CA ALA A 175 -17.77 2.38 -3.93
C ALA A 175 -16.34 2.94 -4.02
N TYR A 176 -15.33 2.06 -4.15
CA TYR A 176 -13.93 2.47 -4.22
C TYR A 176 -13.42 2.72 -5.64
N PHE A 177 -13.64 1.80 -6.59
CA PHE A 177 -13.14 1.89 -7.96
C PHE A 177 -14.11 2.60 -8.91
N GLY A 178 -15.40 2.56 -8.60
CA GLY A 178 -16.47 2.88 -9.55
C GLY A 178 -16.79 1.71 -10.48
N GLU A 179 -17.81 1.88 -11.31
CA GLU A 179 -18.26 0.87 -12.29
C GLU A 179 -17.52 0.94 -13.63
N GLY A 180 -16.65 1.95 -13.81
CA GLY A 180 -16.03 2.30 -15.09
C GLY A 180 -14.76 1.51 -15.42
N SER A 181 -13.90 2.12 -16.24
CA SER A 181 -12.61 1.52 -16.66
C SER A 181 -11.75 1.12 -15.47
N ILE A 182 -11.10 -0.05 -15.58
CA ILE A 182 -10.19 -0.58 -14.58
C ILE A 182 -8.83 0.13 -14.75
N LEU A 183 -8.50 1.02 -13.83
CA LEU A 183 -7.26 1.78 -13.84
C LEU A 183 -6.13 0.94 -13.20
N ASN A 184 -5.39 0.22 -14.03
CA ASN A 184 -4.49 -0.86 -13.60
C ASN A 184 -3.00 -0.60 -13.83
N VAL A 185 -2.60 0.48 -14.50
CA VAL A 185 -1.19 0.85 -14.69
C VAL A 185 -0.95 2.33 -14.42
N ILE A 186 0.28 2.72 -14.12
CA ILE A 186 0.71 4.11 -13.93
C ILE A 186 0.69 4.77 -15.31
N GLY A 187 -0.22 5.71 -15.50
CA GLY A 187 -0.29 6.54 -16.70
C GLY A 187 0.71 7.69 -16.66
N SER A 188 0.95 8.26 -15.49
CA SER A 188 2.04 9.21 -15.26
C SER A 188 2.42 9.25 -13.78
N GLY A 189 3.65 9.68 -13.48
CA GLY A 189 4.16 9.83 -12.12
C GLY A 189 5.64 10.21 -12.12
N THR A 190 6.18 10.56 -10.96
CA THR A 190 7.61 10.85 -10.77
C THR A 190 8.25 9.72 -9.98
N LYS A 191 9.29 9.10 -10.52
CA LYS A 191 10.05 8.07 -9.80
C LYS A 191 10.77 8.70 -8.60
N VAL A 192 10.59 8.12 -7.41
CA VAL A 192 11.19 8.59 -6.15
C VAL A 192 12.12 7.58 -5.50
N GLY A 193 12.13 6.34 -6.00
CA GLY A 193 13.04 5.33 -5.51
C GLY A 193 12.97 4.05 -6.30
N ASP A 194 13.87 3.13 -5.97
CA ASP A 194 13.94 1.80 -6.54
C ASP A 194 13.25 0.77 -5.63
N ILE A 195 12.93 -0.38 -6.22
CA ILE A 195 12.52 -1.57 -5.50
C ILE A 195 13.65 -2.59 -5.52
N THR A 196 13.68 -3.49 -4.54
CA THR A 196 14.54 -4.68 -4.52
C THR A 196 13.67 -5.92 -4.57
N MET A 197 13.82 -6.73 -5.62
CA MET A 197 13.12 -8.01 -5.72
C MET A 197 13.64 -8.98 -4.65
N LEU A 198 12.73 -9.77 -4.08
CA LEU A 198 13.02 -10.72 -3.03
C LEU A 198 12.92 -12.15 -3.54
N THR A 199 13.82 -13.00 -3.07
CA THR A 199 13.73 -14.44 -3.32
C THR A 199 12.68 -15.08 -2.43
N ALA A 200 12.19 -16.26 -2.81
CA ALA A 200 11.29 -17.05 -1.97
C ALA A 200 11.88 -17.32 -0.57
N SER A 201 13.19 -17.55 -0.48
CA SER A 201 13.89 -17.72 0.81
C SER A 201 13.83 -16.45 1.65
N ALA A 202 14.06 -15.27 1.06
CA ALA A 202 14.01 -14.01 1.79
C ALA A 202 12.60 -13.73 2.34
N LEU A 203 11.56 -14.00 1.54
CA LEU A 203 10.16 -13.88 1.95
C LEU A 203 9.81 -14.84 3.10
N SER A 204 10.24 -16.10 3.00
CA SER A 204 10.02 -17.10 4.05
C SER A 204 10.73 -16.71 5.35
N THR A 205 11.99 -16.25 5.29
CA THR A 205 12.73 -15.72 6.44
C THR A 205 12.04 -14.50 7.06
N ALA A 206 11.42 -13.64 6.24
CA ALA A 206 10.63 -12.51 6.72
C ALA A 206 9.27 -12.91 7.33
N GLY A 207 8.89 -14.20 7.27
CA GLY A 207 7.70 -14.76 7.91
C GLY A 207 6.46 -14.85 7.01
N LEU A 208 6.61 -14.68 5.69
CA LEU A 208 5.49 -14.78 4.74
C LEU A 208 4.89 -16.20 4.75
N ASP A 209 3.56 -16.30 4.78
CA ASP A 209 2.84 -17.58 4.90
C ASP A 209 1.41 -17.50 4.34
N PHE A 210 1.27 -17.46 3.00
CA PHE A 210 -0.05 -17.53 2.35
C PHE A 210 -0.76 -18.88 2.54
N ALA A 211 -0.01 -19.95 2.81
CA ALA A 211 -0.57 -21.28 3.03
C ALA A 211 -1.47 -21.33 4.26
N LYS A 212 -1.22 -20.47 5.27
CA LYS A 212 -2.09 -20.28 6.43
C LYS A 212 -3.55 -19.96 6.05
N PHE A 213 -3.77 -19.34 4.89
CA PHE A 213 -5.08 -18.93 4.38
C PHE A 213 -5.54 -19.77 3.18
N SER A 214 -4.86 -20.89 2.89
CA SER A 214 -5.08 -21.68 1.67
C SER A 214 -4.86 -20.90 0.36
N ALA A 215 -4.16 -19.76 0.41
CA ALA A 215 -3.93 -18.86 -0.72
C ALA A 215 -2.62 -19.13 -1.47
N SER A 216 -2.11 -20.37 -1.42
CA SER A 216 -0.88 -20.75 -2.12
C SER A 216 -1.07 -20.71 -3.64
N GLY A 217 -0.29 -19.86 -4.31
CA GLY A 217 -0.20 -19.76 -5.76
C GLY A 217 0.91 -20.63 -6.34
N SER A 218 0.92 -20.81 -7.66
CA SER A 218 2.08 -21.38 -8.36
C SER A 218 3.22 -20.37 -8.49
N GLN A 219 2.91 -19.08 -8.32
CA GLN A 219 3.85 -17.97 -8.34
C GLN A 219 3.72 -17.18 -7.04
N THR A 220 4.87 -16.75 -6.50
CA THR A 220 4.93 -15.78 -5.41
C THR A 220 5.97 -14.74 -5.77
N ILE A 221 5.52 -13.50 -5.89
CA ILE A 221 6.35 -12.35 -6.27
C ILE A 221 6.52 -11.51 -5.02
N GLY A 222 7.75 -11.17 -4.68
CA GLY A 222 8.02 -10.29 -3.55
C GLY A 222 9.03 -9.23 -3.89
N PHE A 223 8.85 -8.06 -3.31
CA PHE A 223 9.78 -6.95 -3.41
C PHE A 223 9.71 -6.11 -2.15
N GLN A 224 10.73 -5.30 -1.95
CA GLN A 224 10.77 -4.30 -0.88
C GLN A 224 11.20 -2.94 -1.43
N PHE A 225 10.85 -1.88 -0.70
CA PHE A 225 11.31 -0.52 -0.94
C PHE A 225 11.45 0.24 0.38
N SER A 226 12.14 1.37 0.35
CA SER A 226 12.36 2.16 1.56
C SER A 226 11.05 2.80 2.03
N LYS A 227 10.76 2.64 3.32
CA LYS A 227 9.59 3.22 3.97
C LYS A 227 9.60 4.76 3.94
N SER A 228 10.78 5.37 3.92
CA SER A 228 10.93 6.84 3.87
C SER A 228 10.41 7.46 2.57
N LEU A 229 10.08 6.65 1.56
CA LEU A 229 9.46 7.12 0.32
C LEU A 229 7.98 7.45 0.50
N PHE A 230 7.35 6.95 1.57
CA PHE A 230 5.92 7.10 1.86
C PHE A 230 5.71 7.95 3.11
N GLU A 231 4.59 8.67 3.13
CA GLU A 231 4.05 9.22 4.37
C GLU A 231 3.32 8.11 5.13
N GLY A 232 3.38 8.13 6.46
CA GLY A 232 2.59 7.21 7.27
C GLY A 232 1.09 7.51 7.13
N GLY A 233 0.26 6.57 7.59
CA GLY A 233 -1.19 6.72 7.55
C GLY A 233 -1.93 5.50 7.02
N ASN A 234 -3.26 5.63 6.98
CA ASN A 234 -4.12 4.61 6.41
C ASN A 234 -3.96 4.57 4.89
N TYR A 235 -3.95 3.37 4.33
CA TYR A 235 -3.89 3.18 2.89
C TYR A 235 -4.85 2.11 2.42
N ILE A 236 -5.21 2.23 1.14
CA ILE A 236 -5.77 1.14 0.35
C ILE A 236 -4.76 0.81 -0.73
N ALA A 237 -4.20 -0.40 -0.66
CA ALA A 237 -3.30 -0.95 -1.66
C ALA A 237 -4.08 -1.82 -2.63
N ASN A 238 -3.87 -1.67 -3.93
CA ASN A 238 -4.56 -2.48 -4.92
C ASN A 238 -3.71 -2.73 -6.17
N THR A 239 -3.95 -3.88 -6.81
CA THR A 239 -3.39 -4.20 -8.11
C THR A 239 -4.38 -5.05 -8.90
N PHE A 240 -4.25 -5.02 -10.23
CA PHE A 240 -5.02 -5.82 -11.17
C PHE A 240 -4.08 -6.47 -12.17
N ILE A 241 -4.52 -7.54 -12.82
CA ILE A 241 -3.88 -8.01 -14.06
C ILE A 241 -4.15 -7.01 -15.20
N GLU A 242 -3.28 -6.96 -16.21
CA GLU A 242 -3.35 -5.93 -17.26
C GLU A 242 -4.61 -5.95 -18.12
N CYS A 243 -5.22 -7.12 -18.30
CA CYS A 243 -6.50 -7.30 -18.94
C CYS A 243 -7.71 -7.07 -18.00
N GLY A 244 -7.46 -6.78 -16.71
CA GLY A 244 -8.51 -6.64 -15.70
C GLY A 244 -9.19 -7.96 -15.36
N ASN A 245 -8.49 -9.08 -15.60
CA ASN A 245 -9.04 -10.41 -15.43
C ASN A 245 -9.17 -10.83 -13.96
N ASP A 246 -8.43 -10.16 -13.08
CA ASP A 246 -8.46 -10.33 -11.65
C ASP A 246 -7.86 -9.10 -10.96
N GLY A 247 -8.14 -8.91 -9.67
CA GLY A 247 -7.61 -7.81 -8.87
C GLY A 247 -7.76 -8.04 -7.38
N VAL A 248 -6.81 -7.53 -6.60
CA VAL A 248 -6.82 -7.69 -5.14
C VAL A 248 -6.59 -6.36 -4.44
N VAL A 249 -7.23 -6.21 -3.28
CA VAL A 249 -7.13 -5.04 -2.40
C VAL A 249 -6.71 -5.45 -1.00
N LEU A 250 -5.91 -4.59 -0.38
CA LEU A 250 -5.53 -4.66 1.02
C LEU A 250 -5.61 -3.28 1.67
N LYS A 251 -6.34 -3.18 2.77
CA LYS A 251 -6.38 -2.00 3.62
C LYS A 251 -5.37 -2.16 4.74
N GLY A 252 -4.64 -1.09 5.04
CA GLY A 252 -3.68 -1.11 6.14
C GLY A 252 -3.37 0.28 6.69
N ASN A 253 -2.48 0.31 7.66
CA ASN A 253 -1.92 1.54 8.22
C ASN A 253 -0.40 1.40 8.25
N LEU A 254 0.30 2.36 7.67
CA LEU A 254 1.74 2.51 7.87
C LEU A 254 1.97 3.41 9.07
N LYS A 255 2.75 2.93 10.04
CA LYS A 255 3.09 3.74 11.20
C LYS A 255 4.06 4.84 10.77
N ASP A 256 3.86 6.06 11.26
CA ASP A 256 4.83 7.13 11.06
C ASP A 256 6.22 6.67 11.52
N VAL A 257 7.25 6.98 10.73
CA VAL A 257 8.62 6.88 11.21
C VAL A 257 8.74 7.94 12.31
N PRO A 258 9.03 7.59 13.58
CA PRO A 258 9.27 8.62 14.58
C PRO A 258 10.42 9.48 14.08
N GLU A 259 10.18 10.75 13.78
CA GLU A 259 11.29 11.67 13.56
C GLU A 259 12.21 11.57 14.80
N PRO A 260 13.54 11.52 14.62
CA PRO A 260 14.45 11.55 15.76
C PRO A 260 14.28 12.87 16.52
N SER A 261 13.38 12.88 17.50
CA SER A 261 13.09 13.99 18.41
C SER A 261 14.32 14.44 19.22
N GLY A 262 15.44 13.72 19.11
CA GLY A 262 16.74 14.05 19.68
C GLY A 262 17.42 15.29 19.09
N ILE A 263 17.17 15.67 17.83
CA ILE A 263 17.89 16.81 17.22
C ILE A 263 17.30 18.17 17.65
N ALA A 264 15.97 18.25 17.81
CA ALA A 264 15.32 19.47 18.32
C ALA A 264 15.64 19.72 19.80
N GLY A 265 15.73 18.66 20.62
CA GLY A 265 16.07 18.76 22.04
C GLY A 265 17.49 19.28 22.28
N ILE A 266 18.47 18.86 21.47
CA ILE A 266 19.87 19.32 21.61
C ILE A 266 20.03 20.79 21.19
N ALA A 267 19.31 21.25 20.16
CA ALA A 267 19.35 22.64 19.73
C ALA A 267 18.80 23.60 20.81
N VAL A 268 17.71 23.21 21.49
CA VAL A 268 17.11 24.02 22.57
C VAL A 268 17.97 24.02 23.83
N VAL A 269 18.54 22.89 24.23
CA VAL A 269 19.43 22.82 25.40
C VAL A 269 20.74 23.58 25.13
N GLY A 270 21.29 23.50 23.91
CA GLY A 270 22.45 24.29 23.49
C GLY A 270 22.21 25.80 23.51
N LEU A 271 21.04 26.27 23.07
CA LEU A 271 20.66 27.68 23.10
C LEU A 271 20.41 28.23 24.52
N VAL A 272 19.83 27.42 25.41
CA VAL A 272 19.57 27.82 26.81
C VAL A 272 20.85 27.82 27.66
N LEU A 273 21.79 26.91 27.41
CA LEU A 273 23.08 26.90 28.11
C LEU A 273 24.04 27.95 27.56
N GLY A 274 24.08 28.17 26.24
CA GLY A 274 24.92 29.20 25.61
C GLY A 274 24.51 30.64 25.96
N SER A 275 23.20 30.91 26.09
CA SER A 275 22.70 32.24 26.48
C SER A 275 22.94 32.58 27.96
N LYS A 276 23.02 31.56 28.84
CA LYS A 276 23.37 31.77 30.26
C LYS A 276 24.86 32.00 30.48
N LEU A 277 25.74 31.44 29.66
CA LEU A 277 27.20 31.67 29.73
C LEU A 277 27.60 33.05 29.20
N ARG A 278 26.87 33.60 28.22
CA ARG A 278 27.16 34.93 27.65
C ARG A 278 26.76 36.12 28.56
N LYS A 279 25.92 35.89 29.57
CA LYS A 279 25.51 36.91 30.56
C LYS A 279 26.43 37.01 31.79
N ARG A 280 27.53 36.24 31.82
CA ARG A 280 28.49 36.21 32.95
C ARG A 280 29.92 36.62 32.56
N ARG A 281 30.11 37.33 31.45
CA ARG A 281 31.36 38.01 31.11
C ARG A 281 31.14 39.51 31.05
#